data_AF-A0A8H7UB59-F1
#
_entry.id   AF-A0A8H7UB59-F1
#
_cell.length_a   1.000
_cell.length_b   1.000
_cell.length_c   1.000
_cell.angle_alpha   90.00
_cell.angle_beta   90.00
_cell.angle_gamma   90.00
#
_symmetry.space_group_name_H-M   'P 1'
#
loop_
_entity.id
_entity.type
_entity.pdbx_description
1 polymer ?
#
loop_
_entity_poly.entity_id
_entity_poly.type
_entity_poly.pdbx_seq_one_letter_code
_entity_poly.pdbx_strand_id
1 'polypeptide(L)'
;MAEEQKQSENEIQRLDKFVQQSPAAYYNIDQDKQRICRQLPNGQEKCVELNLEATQMFSQMQKLGFFCALPMDPTKTHMECKHVSIV
;
A
#
# COMPACT_ATOMS: atom_id res chain seq x y z
N MET A 1 11.83 1.79 24.48
CA MET A 1 11.72 1.97 23.02
C MET A 1 11.73 0.59 22.36
N ALA A 2 10.67 -0.21 22.51
CA ALA A 2 10.63 -1.58 21.96
C ALA A 2 9.21 -2.04 21.55
N GLU A 3 8.18 -1.22 21.83
CA GLU A 3 6.78 -1.59 21.58
C GLU A 3 6.26 -1.04 20.24
N GLU A 4 6.74 0.11 19.78
CA GLU A 4 6.33 0.69 18.48
C GLU A 4 6.75 -0.16 17.26
N GLN A 5 7.85 -0.92 17.33
CA GLN A 5 8.34 -1.72 16.20
C GLN A 5 7.50 -2.99 15.95
N LYS A 6 7.03 -3.66 17.01
CA LYS A 6 6.25 -4.91 16.89
C LYS A 6 4.87 -4.72 16.28
N GLN A 7 4.27 -3.55 16.51
CA GLN A 7 2.94 -3.24 16.02
C GLN A 7 2.97 -2.94 14.51
N SER A 8 4.00 -2.19 14.07
CA SER A 8 4.27 -2.01 12.64
C SER A 8 4.54 -3.34 11.93
N GLU A 9 5.29 -4.26 12.53
CA GLU A 9 5.55 -5.57 11.90
C GLU A 9 4.27 -6.38 11.62
N ASN A 10 3.29 -6.38 12.52
CA ASN A 10 2.01 -7.07 12.29
C ASN A 10 1.20 -6.43 11.16
N GLU A 11 1.16 -5.10 11.10
CA GLU A 11 0.47 -4.37 10.04
C GLU A 11 1.19 -4.56 8.69
N ILE A 12 2.52 -4.63 8.69
CA ILE A 12 3.34 -4.95 7.52
C ILE A 12 3.01 -6.36 7.00
N GLN A 13 2.83 -7.33 7.89
CA GLN A 13 2.36 -8.67 7.50
C GLN A 13 0.93 -8.67 6.95
N ARG A 14 0.04 -7.82 7.46
CA ARG A 14 -1.32 -7.66 6.89
C ARG A 14 -1.26 -7.04 5.50
N LEU A 15 -0.41 -6.02 5.30
CA LEU A 15 -0.15 -5.43 4.00
C LEU A 15 0.38 -6.48 3.03
N ASP A 16 1.41 -7.24 3.42
CA ASP A 16 1.98 -8.31 2.60
C ASP A 16 0.92 -9.34 2.16
N LYS A 17 0.10 -9.85 3.10
CA LYS A 17 -1.02 -10.76 2.78
C LYS A 17 -2.08 -10.11 1.90
N PHE A 18 -2.30 -8.80 2.02
CA PHE A 18 -3.27 -8.07 1.22
C PHE A 18 -2.80 -7.88 -0.23
N VAL A 19 -1.49 -7.70 -0.40
CA VAL A 19 -0.83 -7.49 -1.68
C VAL A 19 -0.61 -8.83 -2.41
N GLN A 20 -0.19 -9.87 -1.69
CA GLN A 20 -0.03 -11.23 -2.23
C GLN A 20 -1.33 -11.85 -2.76
N GLN A 21 -2.50 -11.42 -2.26
CA GLN A 21 -3.78 -11.87 -2.81
C GLN A 21 -3.97 -11.44 -4.27
N SER A 22 -3.39 -10.32 -4.69
CA SER A 22 -3.58 -9.78 -6.04
C SER A 22 -2.38 -8.93 -6.46
N PRO A 23 -1.21 -9.56 -6.69
CA PRO A 23 0.00 -8.80 -6.95
C PRO A 23 -0.06 -8.01 -8.26
N ALA A 24 -0.89 -8.42 -9.21
CA ALA A 24 -1.09 -7.68 -10.47
C ALA A 24 -2.11 -6.53 -10.38
N ALA A 25 -2.70 -6.27 -9.20
CA ALA A 25 -3.69 -5.21 -9.05
C ALA A 25 -3.04 -3.82 -8.83
N TYR A 26 -3.83 -2.78 -9.07
CA TYR A 26 -3.49 -1.41 -8.72
C TYR A 26 -3.87 -1.15 -7.27
N TYR A 27 -2.94 -0.56 -6.51
CA TYR A 27 -3.10 -0.21 -5.12
C TYR A 27 -2.99 1.32 -4.96
N ASN A 28 -3.77 1.90 -4.07
CA ASN A 28 -3.79 3.33 -3.77
C ASN A 28 -3.59 3.50 -2.27
N ILE A 29 -2.49 4.12 -1.87
CA ILE A 29 -2.20 4.43 -0.46
C ILE A 29 -2.75 5.83 -0.16
N ASP A 30 -3.75 5.89 0.70
CA ASP A 30 -4.31 7.13 1.24
C ASP A 30 -3.41 7.57 2.42
N GLN A 31 -2.63 8.63 2.23
CA GLN A 31 -1.70 9.11 3.26
C GLN A 31 -2.43 9.72 4.47
N ASP A 32 -3.59 10.35 4.23
CA ASP A 32 -4.41 11.01 5.25
C ASP A 32 -5.03 10.00 6.23
N LYS A 33 -5.47 8.87 5.69
CA LYS A 33 -6.19 7.82 6.44
C LYS A 33 -5.35 6.59 6.74
N GLN A 34 -4.07 6.61 6.39
CA GLN A 34 -3.14 5.48 6.56
C GLN A 34 -3.77 4.16 6.08
N ARG A 35 -4.35 4.16 4.88
CA ARG A 35 -5.04 2.98 4.35
C ARG A 35 -4.60 2.70 2.93
N ILE A 36 -4.64 1.43 2.56
CA ILE A 36 -4.33 1.02 1.20
C ILE A 36 -5.56 0.40 0.55
N CYS A 37 -5.91 0.88 -0.63
CA CYS A 37 -7.07 0.46 -1.41
C CYS A 37 -6.61 -0.23 -2.68
N ARG A 38 -7.02 -1.49 -2.90
CA ARG A 38 -6.79 -2.18 -4.17
C ARG A 38 -8.00 -2.03 -5.07
N GLN A 39 -7.78 -1.71 -6.35
CA GLN A 39 -8.81 -1.82 -7.36
C GLN A 39 -9.01 -3.29 -7.74
N LEU A 40 -10.26 -3.74 -7.66
CA LEU A 40 -10.68 -5.04 -8.13
C LEU A 40 -11.22 -4.93 -9.57
N PRO A 41 -11.11 -5.99 -10.38
CA PRO A 41 -11.57 -5.99 -11.78
C PRO A 41 -13.09 -5.83 -11.92
N ASN A 42 -13.86 -6.00 -10.85
CA ASN A 42 -15.31 -5.79 -10.81
C ASN A 42 -15.70 -4.32 -10.58
N GLY A 43 -14.74 -3.39 -10.61
CA GLY A 43 -14.96 -1.96 -10.36
C GLY A 43 -15.11 -1.61 -8.88
N GLN A 44 -14.97 -2.58 -7.97
CA GLN A 44 -14.94 -2.31 -6.54
C GLN A 44 -13.51 -1.95 -6.10
N GLU A 45 -13.41 -1.10 -5.09
CA GLU A 45 -12.17 -0.91 -4.36
C GLU A 45 -12.27 -1.64 -3.02
N LYS A 46 -11.21 -2.36 -2.65
CA LYS A 46 -11.10 -2.95 -1.33
C LYS A 46 -10.03 -2.21 -0.58
N CYS A 47 -10.41 -1.51 0.49
CA CYS A 47 -9.48 -0.79 1.35
C CYS A 47 -9.18 -1.59 2.62
N VAL A 48 -7.94 -1.49 3.09
CA VAL A 48 -7.53 -1.94 4.41
C VAL A 48 -6.82 -0.77 5.11
N GLU A 49 -7.35 -0.40 6.27
CA GLU A 49 -6.71 0.55 7.18
C GLU A 49 -5.56 -0.14 7.88
N LEU A 50 -4.40 0.50 7.85
CA LEU A 50 -3.16 0.02 8.44
C LEU A 50 -2.63 1.13 9.35
N ASN A 51 -2.38 0.84 10.62
CA ASN A 51 -1.76 1.83 11.52
C ASN A 51 -0.24 1.94 11.27
N LEU A 52 0.14 2.18 10.02
CA LEU A 52 1.51 2.36 9.56
C LEU A 52 1.67 3.77 9.00
N GLU A 53 2.88 4.32 9.11
CA GLU A 53 3.19 5.54 8.36
C GLU A 53 3.22 5.24 6.86
N ALA A 54 2.84 6.21 6.03
CA ALA A 54 2.88 6.08 4.57
C ALA A 54 4.27 5.67 4.07
N THR A 55 5.33 6.15 4.73
CA THR A 55 6.74 5.82 4.48
C THR A 55 7.04 4.34 4.71
N GLN A 56 6.46 3.73 5.74
CA GLN A 56 6.62 2.30 6.05
C GLN A 56 5.87 1.44 5.03
N MET A 57 4.63 1.81 4.69
CA MET A 57 3.85 1.11 3.66
C MET A 57 4.57 1.17 2.31
N PHE A 58 5.05 2.35 1.92
CA PHE A 58 5.80 2.56 0.70
C PHE A 58 7.07 1.71 0.66
N SER A 59 7.89 1.76 1.70
CA SER A 59 9.11 0.93 1.79
C SER A 59 8.80 -0.56 1.67
N GLN A 60 7.71 -1.03 2.27
CA GLN A 60 7.32 -2.43 2.17
C GLN A 60 6.82 -2.79 0.77
N MET A 61 5.99 -1.95 0.16
CA MET A 61 5.52 -2.14 -1.21
C MET A 61 6.70 -2.17 -2.20
N GLN A 62 7.69 -1.29 -2.04
CA GLN A 62 8.92 -1.32 -2.83
C GLN A 62 9.70 -2.62 -2.67
N LYS A 63 9.83 -3.14 -1.45
CA LYS A 63 10.45 -4.46 -1.19
C LYS A 63 9.71 -5.61 -1.89
N LEU A 64 8.39 -5.48 -2.04
CA LEU A 64 7.54 -6.45 -2.73
C LEU A 64 7.57 -6.29 -4.26
N GLY A 65 8.31 -5.33 -4.81
CA GLY A 65 8.38 -5.08 -6.26
C GLY A 65 7.28 -4.14 -6.79
N PHE A 66 6.61 -3.40 -5.90
CA PHE A 66 5.64 -2.39 -6.29
C PHE A 66 6.30 -1.02 -6.39
N PHE A 67 5.99 -0.32 -7.46
CA PHE A 67 6.35 1.07 -7.63
C PHE A 67 5.16 1.94 -7.26
N CYS A 68 5.30 2.73 -6.19
CA CYS A 68 4.33 3.75 -5.86
C CYS A 68 4.82 5.13 -6.29
N ALA A 69 3.92 5.90 -6.87
CA ALA A 69 4.16 7.29 -7.22
C ALA A 69 3.00 8.15 -6.72
N LEU A 70 3.29 9.41 -6.45
CA LEU A 70 2.23 10.39 -6.31
C LEU A 70 1.65 10.69 -7.70
N PRO A 71 0.31 10.79 -7.82
CA PRO A 71 -0.34 11.23 -9.04
C PRO A 71 0.17 12.64 -9.41
N MET A 72 0.22 12.92 -10.72
CA MET A 72 0.57 14.26 -11.20
C MET A 72 -0.44 15.33 -10.77
N ASP A 73 -1.64 14.91 -10.38
CA ASP A 73 -2.70 15.80 -9.95
C ASP A 73 -2.46 16.24 -8.49
N PRO A 74 -2.19 17.53 -8.23
CA PRO A 74 -1.90 18.03 -6.89
C PRO A 74 -3.12 18.00 -5.97
N THR A 75 -4.32 17.73 -6.49
CA THR A 75 -5.55 17.56 -5.70
C THR A 75 -5.68 16.16 -5.10
N LYS A 76 -4.88 15.19 -5.57
CA LYS A 76 -4.94 13.81 -5.14
C LYS A 76 -3.84 13.53 -4.10
N THR A 77 -4.26 13.24 -2.88
CA THR A 77 -3.36 12.89 -1.75
C THR A 77 -3.12 11.38 -1.60
N HIS A 78 -3.58 10.59 -2.57
CA HIS A 78 -3.33 9.15 -2.60
C HIS A 78 -2.09 8.84 -3.46
N MET A 79 -1.26 7.91 -3.02
CA MET A 79 -0.16 7.37 -3.81
C MET A 79 -0.63 6.15 -4.61
N GLU A 80 -0.40 6.15 -5.91
CA GLU A 80 -0.74 5.05 -6.81
C GLU A 80 0.44 4.07 -6.88
N CYS A 81 0.23 2.88 -6.33
CA CYS A 81 1.13 1.74 -6.31
C CYS A 81 0.75 0.71 -7.36
N LYS A 82 1.69 0.37 -8.23
CA LYS A 82 1.51 -0.70 -9.24
C LYS A 82 2.67 -1.67 -9.18
N HIS A 83 2.40 -2.94 -9.41
CA HIS A 83 3.46 -3.92 -9.53
C HIS A 83 4.24 -3.64 -10.80
N VAL A 84 5.54 -3.39 -10.65
CA VAL A 84 6.43 -3.23 -11.79
C VAL A 84 7.21 -4.53 -11.88
N SER A 85 6.64 -5.48 -12.62
CA SER A 85 7.43 -6.61 -13.11
C SER A 85 8.44 -6.03 -14.10
N ILE A 86 9.69 -5.86 -13.67
CA ILE A 86 10.81 -5.76 -14.60
C ILE A 86 10.87 -7.12 -15.30
N VAL A 87 10.40 -7.15 -16.55
CA VAL A 87 10.68 -8.18 -17.54
C VAL A 87 12.07 -7.99 -18.11
#